data_AF-A0A452XF46-F1
#
_entry.id   AF-A0A452XF46-F1
#
_cell.length_a   1.000
_cell.length_b   1.000
_cell.length_c   1.000
_cell.angle_alpha   90.00
_cell.angle_beta   90.00
_cell.angle_gamma   90.00
#
_symmetry.space_group_name_H-M   'P 1'
#
loop_
_entity.id
_entity.type
_entity.pdbx_description
1 polymer ?
#
loop_
_entity_poly.entity_id
_entity_poly.type
_entity_poly.pdbx_seq_one_letter_code
_entity_poly.pdbx_strand_id
1 'polypeptide(L)'
;MVKEMKWLENHVLKDFLEWEPMRRKGLYQSIKIANGFSNIHLGLACHGFEEYVLRTRLYRLFVEGLDRAFLEIWKRVNEGQTSFRDALQEVYNENPVPLRQHTLKAELECPGGFLQLERQFRRCTEGISKELPDRRVQELIAQEINYKRALPKTYAQYARKKLQVAEVLGIIPRAEIPA
;
A
#
# COMPACT_ATOMS: atom_id res chain seq x y z
N MET A 1 23.63 2.54 6.33
CA MET A 1 23.13 1.28 5.73
C MET A 1 21.64 1.14 6.00
N VAL A 2 20.76 1.48 5.06
CA VAL A 2 19.29 1.38 5.21
C VAL A 2 18.72 0.66 3.97
N LYS A 3 19.15 -0.58 3.74
CA LYS A 3 18.66 -1.45 2.67
C LYS A 3 18.02 -2.75 3.20
N GLU A 4 17.85 -2.89 4.51
CA GLU A 4 17.92 -4.23 5.09
C GLU A 4 16.70 -5.13 4.84
N MET A 5 15.52 -4.60 4.48
CA MET A 5 14.33 -5.46 4.31
C MET A 5 13.43 -5.12 3.11
N LYS A 6 13.79 -4.15 2.26
CA LYS A 6 12.94 -3.76 1.11
C LYS A 6 12.76 -4.92 0.11
N TRP A 7 13.75 -5.80 0.00
CA TRP A 7 13.70 -7.00 -0.84
C TRP A 7 12.51 -7.92 -0.48
N LEU A 8 12.05 -7.90 0.77
CA LEU A 8 10.95 -8.73 1.24
C LEU A 8 9.63 -8.36 0.55
N GLU A 9 9.42 -7.08 0.22
CA GLU A 9 8.21 -6.56 -0.42
C GLU A 9 7.90 -7.31 -1.71
N ASN A 10 8.91 -7.67 -2.49
CA ASN A 10 8.76 -8.41 -3.74
C ASN A 10 8.30 -9.86 -3.54
N HIS A 11 8.48 -10.41 -2.34
CA HIS A 11 8.26 -11.83 -2.05
C HIS A 11 6.98 -12.08 -1.24
N VAL A 12 6.34 -11.05 -0.67
CA VAL A 12 5.20 -11.22 0.25
C VAL A 12 3.96 -11.85 -0.38
N LEU A 13 3.86 -11.88 -1.71
CA LEU A 13 2.74 -12.49 -2.44
C LEU A 13 3.05 -13.89 -2.97
N LYS A 14 4.26 -14.43 -2.72
CA LYS A 14 4.61 -15.78 -3.13
C LYS A 14 3.82 -16.85 -2.36
N ASP A 15 3.74 -18.03 -2.95
CA ASP A 15 3.14 -19.20 -2.31
C ASP A 15 3.91 -19.63 -1.07
N PHE A 16 3.24 -20.38 -0.20
CA PHE A 16 3.75 -20.72 1.13
C PHE A 16 5.17 -21.32 1.10
N LEU A 17 5.44 -22.27 0.19
CA LEU A 17 6.74 -22.95 0.10
C LEU A 17 7.89 -22.00 -0.26
N GLU A 18 7.64 -21.00 -1.11
CA GLU A 18 8.65 -20.00 -1.45
C GLU A 18 8.71 -18.85 -0.44
N TRP A 19 7.58 -18.55 0.22
CA TRP A 19 7.46 -17.47 1.19
C TRP A 19 8.15 -17.80 2.51
N GLU A 20 8.01 -19.03 3.01
CA GLU A 20 8.47 -19.39 4.35
C GLU A 20 9.98 -19.18 4.59
N PRO A 21 10.89 -19.55 3.65
CA PRO A 21 12.32 -19.23 3.79
C PRO A 21 12.60 -17.72 3.82
N MET A 22 11.87 -16.94 3.01
CA MET A 22 12.01 -15.48 2.94
C MET A 22 11.49 -14.82 4.21
N ARG A 23 10.37 -15.31 4.74
CA ARG A 23 9.79 -14.88 6.01
C ARG A 23 10.77 -15.07 7.16
N ARG A 24 11.39 -16.25 7.30
CA ARG A 24 12.38 -16.52 8.34
C ARG A 24 13.57 -15.57 8.24
N LYS A 25 14.13 -15.40 7.05
CA LYS A 25 15.24 -14.45 6.80
C LYS A 25 14.84 -13.02 7.17
N GLY A 26 13.63 -12.61 6.78
CA GLY A 26 13.08 -11.30 7.15
C GLY A 26 12.94 -11.12 8.66
N LEU A 27 12.45 -12.15 9.37
CA LEU A 27 12.31 -12.11 10.82
C LEU A 27 13.67 -11.92 11.52
N TYR A 28 14.70 -12.68 11.15
CA TYR A 28 16.04 -12.51 11.70
C TYR A 28 16.60 -11.10 11.46
N GLN A 29 16.41 -10.54 10.26
CA GLN A 29 16.82 -9.17 9.96
C GLN A 29 16.04 -8.13 10.77
N SER A 30 14.73 -8.33 10.96
CA SER A 30 13.90 -7.44 11.75
C SER A 30 14.32 -7.38 13.21
N ILE A 31 14.70 -8.53 13.80
CA ILE A 31 15.23 -8.62 15.17
C ILE A 31 16.57 -7.90 15.27
N LYS A 32 17.46 -8.09 14.29
CA LYS A 32 18.75 -7.39 14.24
C LYS A 32 18.57 -5.87 14.17
N ILE A 33 17.61 -5.39 13.38
CA ILE A 33 17.26 -3.96 13.30
C ILE A 33 16.67 -3.47 14.63
N ALA A 34 15.74 -4.24 15.21
CA ALA A 34 15.08 -3.92 16.47
C ALA A 34 16.06 -3.79 17.64
N ASN A 35 17.09 -4.63 17.68
CA ASN A 35 18.16 -4.55 18.68
C ASN A 35 18.96 -3.24 18.62
N GLY A 36 18.86 -2.47 17.52
CA GLY A 36 19.41 -1.12 17.44
C GLY A 36 18.59 -0.06 18.18
N PHE A 37 17.46 -0.43 18.79
CA PHE A 37 16.59 0.45 19.57
C PHE A 37 16.51 -0.05 21.02
N SER A 38 16.70 0.84 21.99
CA SER A 38 16.74 0.50 23.42
C SER A 38 15.42 -0.04 23.99
N ASN A 39 14.28 0.32 23.38
CA ASN A 39 12.94 0.01 23.91
C ASN A 39 12.20 -1.12 23.15
N ILE A 40 12.86 -1.80 22.20
CA ILE A 40 12.24 -2.89 21.43
C ILE A 40 12.79 -4.24 21.89
N HIS A 41 12.00 -4.98 22.67
CA HIS A 41 12.31 -6.36 23.05
C HIS A 41 11.86 -7.37 21.97
N LEU A 42 12.38 -8.61 22.05
CA LEU A 42 12.19 -9.66 21.04
C LEU A 42 10.72 -9.87 20.63
N GLY A 43 9.80 -9.92 21.60
CA GLY A 43 8.37 -10.08 21.32
C GLY A 43 7.81 -8.95 20.45
N LEU A 44 8.15 -7.70 20.75
CA LEU A 44 7.76 -6.54 19.93
C LEU A 44 8.40 -6.56 18.55
N ALA A 45 9.66 -7.02 18.43
CA ALA A 45 10.32 -7.18 17.15
C ALA A 45 9.59 -8.20 16.26
N CYS A 46 9.21 -9.35 16.81
CA CYS A 46 8.42 -10.38 16.11
C CYS A 46 7.05 -9.85 15.68
N HIS A 47 6.30 -9.22 16.58
CA HIS A 47 4.98 -8.65 16.26
C HIS A 47 5.09 -7.52 15.24
N GLY A 48 6.08 -6.64 15.38
CA GLY A 48 6.35 -5.58 14.44
C GLY A 48 6.60 -6.12 13.04
N PHE A 49 7.39 -7.19 12.93
CA PHE A 49 7.67 -7.86 11.66
C PHE A 49 6.42 -8.43 11.01
N GLU A 50 5.60 -9.18 11.75
CA GLU A 50 4.36 -9.74 11.24
C GLU A 50 3.37 -8.65 10.80
N GLU A 51 3.24 -7.58 11.59
CA GLU A 51 2.40 -6.44 11.19
C GLU A 51 2.94 -5.79 9.91
N TYR A 52 4.27 -5.59 9.79
CA TYR A 52 4.89 -5.04 8.58
C TYR A 52 4.64 -5.91 7.34
N VAL A 53 4.81 -7.23 7.45
CA VAL A 53 4.51 -8.19 6.38
C VAL A 53 3.05 -8.10 5.97
N LEU A 54 2.12 -8.21 6.93
CA LEU A 54 0.69 -8.15 6.67
C LEU A 54 0.30 -6.85 5.96
N ARG A 55 0.76 -5.73 6.51
CA ARG A 55 0.57 -4.40 5.94
C ARG A 55 1.06 -4.31 4.48
N THR A 56 2.26 -4.83 4.22
CA THR A 56 2.85 -4.86 2.88
C THR A 56 2.03 -5.72 1.92
N ARG A 57 1.59 -6.92 2.35
CA ARG A 57 0.70 -7.79 1.55
C ARG A 57 -0.59 -7.08 1.19
N LEU A 58 -1.27 -6.48 2.18
CA LEU A 58 -2.53 -5.76 1.96
C LEU A 58 -2.36 -4.60 0.98
N TYR A 59 -1.26 -3.85 1.05
CA TYR A 59 -0.99 -2.79 0.08
C TYR A 59 -0.77 -3.33 -1.33
N ARG A 60 0.06 -4.36 -1.49
CA ARG A 60 0.28 -4.94 -2.83
C ARG A 60 -1.01 -5.53 -3.40
N LEU A 61 -1.81 -6.20 -2.57
CA LEU A 61 -3.10 -6.78 -2.98
C LEU A 61 -4.16 -5.73 -3.29
N PHE A 62 -4.21 -4.60 -2.58
CA PHE A 62 -5.38 -3.70 -2.65
C PHE A 62 -5.07 -2.25 -3.07
N VAL A 63 -3.80 -1.87 -3.22
CA VAL A 63 -3.38 -0.47 -3.46
C VAL A 63 -2.41 -0.33 -4.62
N GLU A 64 -1.34 -1.12 -4.67
CA GLU A 64 -0.25 -0.97 -5.64
C GLU A 64 -0.76 -0.92 -7.11
N GLY A 65 -0.57 0.19 -7.82
CA GLY A 65 -1.02 0.36 -9.20
C GLY A 65 -2.52 0.66 -9.38
N LEU A 66 -3.26 0.83 -8.29
CA LEU A 66 -4.67 1.24 -8.34
C LEU A 66 -4.82 2.70 -8.82
N ASP A 67 -3.86 3.55 -8.49
CA ASP A 67 -3.75 4.93 -8.97
C ASP A 67 -3.70 4.99 -10.50
N ARG A 68 -2.88 4.13 -11.11
CA ARG A 68 -2.80 4.03 -12.58
C ARG A 68 -4.08 3.48 -13.17
N ALA A 69 -4.69 2.46 -12.57
CA ALA A 69 -5.97 1.93 -13.05
C ALA A 69 -7.08 2.99 -13.00
N PHE A 70 -7.15 3.77 -11.92
CA PHE A 70 -8.12 4.86 -11.79
C PHE A 70 -7.85 6.01 -12.75
N LEU A 71 -6.58 6.35 -13.03
CA LEU A 71 -6.24 7.32 -14.08
C LEU A 71 -6.80 6.86 -15.45
N GLU A 72 -6.56 5.61 -15.83
CA GLU A 72 -7.01 5.07 -17.13
C GLU A 72 -8.54 5.03 -17.25
N ILE A 73 -9.25 4.70 -16.17
CA ILE A 73 -10.71 4.77 -16.12
C ILE A 73 -11.19 6.23 -16.17
N TRP A 74 -10.55 7.12 -15.42
CA TRP A 74 -10.91 8.54 -15.37
C TRP A 74 -10.78 9.21 -16.74
N LYS A 75 -9.73 8.90 -17.51
CA LYS A 75 -9.57 9.39 -18.88
C LYS A 75 -10.77 9.04 -19.74
N ARG A 76 -11.13 7.75 -19.81
CA ARG A 76 -12.26 7.26 -20.62
C ARG A 76 -13.60 7.86 -20.19
N VAL A 77 -13.86 7.92 -18.89
CA VAL A 77 -15.07 8.56 -18.35
C VAL A 77 -15.14 10.03 -18.75
N ASN A 78 -14.02 10.76 -18.78
CA ASN A 78 -14.01 12.19 -19.07
C ASN A 78 -13.91 12.56 -20.55
N GLU A 79 -13.20 11.76 -21.36
CA GLU A 79 -13.01 11.91 -22.80
C GLU A 79 -14.24 11.43 -23.57
N GLY A 80 -14.79 10.26 -23.20
CA GLY A 80 -15.92 9.63 -23.90
C GLY A 80 -17.29 9.91 -23.28
N GLN A 81 -17.37 10.57 -22.13
CA GLN A 81 -18.60 10.69 -21.31
C GLN A 81 -19.25 9.32 -21.03
N THR A 82 -18.43 8.28 -20.88
CA THR A 82 -18.91 6.91 -20.66
C THR A 82 -19.15 6.64 -19.17
N SER A 83 -19.97 5.63 -18.87
CA SER A 83 -20.15 5.21 -17.48
C SER A 83 -18.86 4.61 -16.92
N PHE A 84 -18.70 4.62 -15.59
CA PHE A 84 -17.57 3.94 -14.94
C PHE A 84 -17.44 2.48 -15.39
N ARG A 85 -18.57 1.80 -15.60
CA ARG A 85 -18.61 0.39 -15.98
C ARG A 85 -18.06 0.16 -17.39
N ASP A 86 -18.42 1.01 -18.33
CA ASP A 86 -17.96 0.89 -19.72
C ASP A 86 -16.45 1.19 -19.79
N ALA A 87 -16.02 2.27 -19.13
CA ALA A 87 -14.60 2.61 -19.00
C ALA A 87 -13.79 1.49 -18.31
N LEU A 88 -14.33 0.88 -17.26
CA LEU A 88 -13.70 -0.26 -16.58
C LEU A 88 -13.55 -1.46 -17.53
N GLN A 89 -14.56 -1.75 -18.35
CA GLN A 89 -14.53 -2.84 -19.33
C GLN A 89 -13.47 -2.60 -20.41
N GLU A 90 -13.35 -1.38 -20.92
CA GLU A 90 -12.32 -1.00 -21.88
C GLU A 90 -10.91 -1.14 -21.29
N VAL A 91 -10.68 -0.58 -20.09
CA VAL A 91 -9.40 -0.71 -19.38
C VAL A 91 -9.05 -2.17 -19.10
N TYR A 92 -10.04 -3.00 -18.74
CA TYR A 92 -9.82 -4.43 -18.59
C TYR A 92 -9.37 -5.07 -19.91
N ASN A 93 -10.05 -4.77 -21.02
CA ASN A 93 -9.74 -5.36 -22.33
C ASN A 93 -8.36 -4.93 -22.86
N GLU A 94 -8.00 -3.65 -22.74
CA GLU A 94 -6.71 -3.11 -23.19
C GLU A 94 -5.54 -3.50 -22.27
N ASN A 95 -5.84 -3.86 -21.02
CA ASN A 95 -4.87 -4.29 -20.03
C ASN A 95 -3.65 -3.33 -19.84
N PRO A 96 -3.84 -2.01 -19.67
CA PRO A 96 -2.74 -1.08 -19.43
C PRO A 96 -2.11 -1.26 -18.04
N VAL A 97 -2.79 -1.98 -17.13
CA VAL A 97 -2.33 -2.24 -15.75
C VAL A 97 -2.44 -3.74 -15.41
N PRO A 98 -1.50 -4.58 -15.90
CA PRO A 98 -1.54 -6.04 -15.68
C PRO A 98 -1.59 -6.47 -14.21
N LEU A 99 -0.98 -5.69 -13.32
CA LEU A 99 -1.01 -5.98 -11.88
C LEU A 99 -2.43 -5.95 -11.30
N ARG A 100 -3.34 -5.17 -11.90
CA ARG A 100 -4.71 -4.94 -11.42
C ARG A 100 -5.75 -5.72 -12.20
N GLN A 101 -5.36 -6.50 -13.20
CA GLN A 101 -6.27 -7.23 -14.09
C GLN A 101 -7.29 -8.09 -13.30
N HIS A 102 -6.81 -8.87 -12.33
CA HIS A 102 -7.67 -9.65 -11.43
C HIS A 102 -8.65 -8.79 -10.63
N THR A 103 -8.24 -7.59 -10.21
CA THR A 103 -9.08 -6.64 -9.46
C THR A 103 -10.18 -6.09 -10.35
N LEU A 104 -9.84 -5.67 -11.57
CA LEU A 104 -10.81 -5.13 -12.52
C LEU A 104 -11.82 -6.21 -12.94
N LYS A 105 -11.35 -7.44 -13.19
CA LYS A 105 -12.19 -8.60 -13.47
C LYS A 105 -13.22 -8.85 -12.37
N ALA A 106 -12.77 -8.88 -11.12
CA ALA A 106 -13.64 -9.15 -9.98
C ALA A 106 -14.74 -8.09 -9.83
N GLU A 107 -14.46 -6.81 -10.10
CA GLU A 107 -15.48 -5.76 -10.07
C GLU A 107 -16.47 -5.89 -11.25
N LEU A 108 -16.00 -6.29 -12.44
CA LEU A 108 -16.89 -6.53 -13.59
C LEU A 108 -17.84 -7.71 -13.36
N GLU A 109 -17.34 -8.78 -12.74
CA GLU A 109 -18.12 -9.98 -12.40
C GLU A 109 -19.08 -9.73 -11.23
N CYS A 110 -18.68 -8.94 -10.23
CA CYS A 110 -19.48 -8.64 -9.04
C CYS A 110 -19.43 -7.13 -8.70
N PRO A 111 -20.26 -6.31 -9.37
CA PRO A 111 -20.30 -4.87 -9.12
C PRO A 111 -20.65 -4.54 -7.67
N GLY A 112 -19.89 -3.64 -7.05
CA GLY A 112 -20.10 -3.26 -5.65
C GLY A 112 -19.70 -4.35 -4.64
N GLY A 113 -18.90 -5.33 -5.06
CA GLY A 113 -18.34 -6.38 -4.21
C GLY A 113 -17.40 -5.84 -3.11
N PHE A 114 -16.65 -6.73 -2.47
CA PHE A 114 -15.80 -6.41 -1.30
C PHE A 114 -14.89 -5.17 -1.48
N LEU A 115 -14.36 -4.98 -2.69
CA LEU A 115 -13.48 -3.85 -2.99
C LEU A 115 -14.23 -2.54 -3.25
N GLN A 116 -15.52 -2.58 -3.61
CA GLN A 116 -16.34 -1.40 -3.92
C GLN A 116 -15.60 -0.42 -4.84
N LEU A 117 -15.06 -0.93 -5.96
CA LEU A 117 -14.08 -0.21 -6.75
C LEU A 117 -14.65 1.11 -7.30
N GLU A 118 -15.91 1.11 -7.74
CA GLU A 118 -16.60 2.31 -8.23
C GLU A 118 -16.72 3.39 -7.13
N ARG A 119 -17.00 2.99 -5.89
CA ARG A 119 -17.06 3.93 -4.76
C ARG A 119 -15.70 4.54 -4.46
N GLN A 120 -14.66 3.72 -4.49
CA GLN A 120 -13.28 4.20 -4.33
C GLN A 120 -12.89 5.14 -5.46
N PHE A 121 -13.20 4.79 -6.71
CA PHE A 121 -12.94 5.61 -7.89
C PHE A 121 -13.60 6.98 -7.76
N ARG A 122 -14.91 7.02 -7.48
CA ARG A 122 -15.66 8.28 -7.31
C ARG A 122 -15.00 9.18 -6.27
N ARG A 123 -14.71 8.65 -5.07
CA ARG A 123 -14.02 9.40 -4.02
C ARG A 123 -12.65 9.93 -4.46
N CYS A 124 -11.86 9.13 -5.18
CA CYS A 124 -10.50 9.52 -5.58
C CYS A 124 -10.46 10.52 -6.73
N THR A 125 -11.56 10.70 -7.45
CA THR A 125 -11.63 11.52 -8.66
C THR A 125 -12.57 12.71 -8.54
N GLU A 126 -13.33 12.78 -7.45
CA GLU A 126 -14.24 13.88 -7.13
C GLU A 126 -13.48 15.22 -7.12
N GLY A 127 -13.99 16.19 -7.89
CA GLY A 127 -13.42 17.52 -7.97
C GLY A 127 -12.14 17.65 -8.80
N ILE A 128 -11.63 16.58 -9.42
CA ILE A 128 -10.47 16.67 -10.33
C ILE A 128 -10.91 17.33 -11.64
N SER A 129 -10.26 18.45 -12.00
CA SER A 129 -10.49 19.13 -13.29
C SER A 129 -9.96 18.32 -14.47
N LYS A 130 -10.72 18.33 -15.58
CA LYS A 130 -10.36 17.69 -16.86
C LYS A 130 -9.14 18.32 -17.53
N GLU A 131 -8.81 19.56 -17.17
CA GLU A 131 -7.70 20.33 -17.77
C GLU A 131 -6.34 19.99 -17.13
N LEU A 132 -6.33 19.21 -16.05
CA LEU A 132 -5.11 18.83 -15.38
C LEU A 132 -4.33 17.79 -16.21
N PRO A 133 -2.99 17.89 -16.26
CA PRO A 133 -2.17 16.89 -16.93
C PRO A 133 -2.27 15.55 -16.18
N ASP A 134 -2.22 14.44 -16.92
CA ASP A 134 -2.32 13.06 -16.41
C ASP A 134 -1.48 12.80 -15.16
N ARG A 135 -0.23 13.26 -15.18
CA ARG A 135 0.69 13.09 -14.05
C ARG A 135 0.12 13.71 -12.77
N ARG A 136 -0.49 14.89 -12.88
CA ARG A 136 -1.06 15.58 -11.74
C ARG A 136 -2.33 14.90 -11.25
N VAL A 137 -3.16 14.42 -12.17
CA VAL A 137 -4.35 13.62 -11.84
C VAL A 137 -3.96 12.35 -11.10
N GLN A 138 -2.96 11.62 -11.61
CA GLN A 138 -2.46 10.41 -10.95
C GLN A 138 -1.90 10.70 -9.57
N GLU A 139 -1.15 11.80 -9.39
CA GLU A 139 -0.64 12.22 -8.08
C GLU A 139 -1.77 12.47 -7.07
N LEU A 140 -2.86 13.14 -7.49
CA LEU A 140 -4.02 13.41 -6.63
C LEU A 140 -4.75 12.12 -6.25
N ILE A 141 -4.99 11.24 -7.23
CA ILE A 141 -5.59 9.92 -7.00
C ILE A 141 -4.71 9.11 -6.03
N ALA A 142 -3.39 9.06 -6.27
CA ALA A 142 -2.46 8.34 -5.42
C ALA A 142 -2.43 8.89 -4.00
N GLN A 143 -2.55 10.21 -3.81
CA GLN A 143 -2.63 10.82 -2.48
C GLN A 143 -3.88 10.37 -1.74
N GLU A 144 -5.05 10.39 -2.38
CA GLU A 144 -6.31 9.98 -1.75
C GLU A 144 -6.31 8.48 -1.38
N ILE A 145 -5.75 7.63 -2.26
CA ILE A 145 -5.58 6.20 -1.98
C ILE A 145 -4.61 5.98 -0.79
N ASN A 146 -3.49 6.70 -0.76
CA ASN A 146 -2.43 6.52 0.24
C ASN A 146 -2.75 7.15 1.60
N TYR A 147 -3.49 8.27 1.65
CA TYR A 147 -3.88 8.93 2.90
C TYR A 147 -4.56 7.96 3.87
N LYS A 148 -5.36 7.02 3.34
CA LYS A 148 -6.06 6.00 4.13
C LYS A 148 -5.22 4.75 4.43
N ARG A 149 -4.09 4.54 3.77
CA ARG A 149 -3.35 3.26 3.78
C ARG A 149 -1.84 3.40 3.95
N ALA A 150 -1.36 4.56 4.40
CA ALA A 150 0.06 4.92 4.48
C ALA A 150 0.91 3.85 5.16
N LEU A 151 1.74 3.18 4.35
CA LEU A 151 2.76 2.27 4.81
C LEU A 151 4.10 3.00 5.01
N PRO A 152 4.86 2.66 6.06
CA PRO A 152 6.25 3.05 6.13
C PRO A 152 7.05 2.40 5.00
N LYS A 153 7.98 3.15 4.39
CA LYS A 153 8.75 2.67 3.21
C LYS A 153 9.78 1.58 3.55
N THR A 154 10.01 1.30 4.83
CA THR A 154 10.92 0.26 5.35
C THR A 154 10.50 -0.17 6.76
N TYR A 155 10.92 -1.36 7.18
CA TYR A 155 10.73 -1.84 8.56
C TYR A 155 11.34 -0.90 9.61
N ALA A 156 12.53 -0.35 9.36
CA ALA A 156 13.17 0.59 10.29
C ALA A 156 12.34 1.88 10.47
N GLN A 157 11.75 2.41 9.39
CA GLN A 157 10.84 3.55 9.48
C GLN A 157 9.53 3.18 10.19
N TYR A 158 9.04 1.96 9.98
CA TYR A 158 7.89 1.43 10.70
C TYR A 158 8.16 1.35 12.22
N ALA A 159 9.29 0.76 12.62
CA ALA A 159 9.71 0.66 14.02
C ALA A 159 9.84 2.04 14.67
N ARG A 160 10.51 2.99 13.99
CA ARG A 160 10.61 4.39 14.46
C ARG A 160 9.25 5.05 14.62
N LYS A 161 8.34 4.90 13.65
CA LYS A 161 6.99 5.46 13.73
C LYS A 161 6.21 4.88 14.91
N LYS A 162 6.34 3.58 15.18
CA LYS A 162 5.69 2.92 16.32
C LYS A 162 6.27 3.40 17.65
N LEU A 163 7.59 3.57 17.76
CA LEU A 163 8.23 4.17 18.93
C LEU A 163 7.74 5.60 19.17
N GLN A 164 7.70 6.45 18.13
CA GLN A 164 7.18 7.82 18.24
C GLN A 164 5.72 7.87 18.74
N VAL A 165 4.85 6.99 18.22
CA VAL A 165 3.46 6.90 18.69
C VAL A 165 3.42 6.44 20.15
N ALA A 166 4.23 5.45 20.54
CA ALA A 166 4.30 4.97 21.91
C ALA A 166 4.78 6.07 22.89
N GLU A 167 5.74 6.92 22.48
CA GLU A 167 6.18 8.09 23.25
C GLU A 167 5.06 9.13 23.42
N VAL A 168 4.33 9.43 22.34
CA VAL A 168 3.21 10.38 22.38
C VAL A 168 2.09 9.89 23.29
N LEU A 169 1.82 8.58 23.29
CA LEU A 169 0.82 7.94 24.14
C LEU A 169 1.31 7.71 25.58
N GLY A 170 2.57 8.01 25.90
CA GLY A 170 3.14 7.81 27.24
C GLY A 170 3.37 6.33 27.61
N ILE A 171 3.37 5.43 26.62
CA ILE A 171 3.64 3.99 26.81
C ILE A 171 5.13 3.76 27.10
N ILE A 172 6.00 4.56 26.47
CA ILE A 172 7.43 4.58 26.74
C ILE A 172 7.87 6.01 27.10
N PRO A 173 8.95 6.17 27.90
CA PRO A 173 9.50 7.49 28.20
C PRO A 173 9.82 8.23 26.91
N ARG A 174 9.53 9.53 26.85
CA ARG A 174 10.04 10.37 25.76
C ARG A 174 11.55 10.30 25.80
N ALA A 175 12.17 10.09 24.64
CA ALA A 175 13.62 10.20 24.54
C ALA A 175 14.05 11.58 25.08
N GLU A 176 14.77 11.59 26.20
CA GLU A 176 15.48 12.79 26.64
C GLU A 176 16.48 13.13 25.54
N ILE A 177 16.26 14.24 24.84
CA ILE A 177 17.24 14.77 23.91
C ILE A 177 18.37 15.32 24.78
N PRO A 178 19.59 14.75 24.74
CA PRO A 178 20.71 15.35 25.44
C PRO A 178 20.93 16.74 24.86
N ALA A 179 21.01 17.74 25.76
CA ALA A 179 21.29 19.14 25.41
C ALA A 179 22.68 19.30 24.76
#